data_AF-A0A8R2JV44-F1
#
_entry.id   AF-A0A8R2JV44-F1
#
_cell.length_a   1.000
_cell.length_b   1.000
_cell.length_c   1.000
_cell.angle_alpha   90.00
_cell.angle_beta   90.00
_cell.angle_gamma   90.00
#
_symmetry.space_group_name_H-M   'P 1'
#
loop_
_entity.id
_entity.type
_entity.pdbx_description
1 polymer ?
#
loop_
_entity_poly.entity_id
_entity_poly.type
_entity_poly.pdbx_seq_one_letter_code
_entity_poly.pdbx_strand_id
1 'polypeptide(L)'
;MGVCFLYDTKLYGERILVGSSITPRHSNVPNMEKIVELIGDKFVVIVTPADHICKKCTSLLFHKDELENDLKLVKNAMLLYIYKRNMEYCLLIGLLRILRLSMGT
;
A
#
# COMPACT_ATOMS: atom_id res chain seq x y z
N MET A 1 24.14 -22.10 10.84
CA MET A 1 23.23 -21.07 11.40
C MET A 1 22.95 -20.04 10.32
N GLY A 2 21.69 -19.65 10.11
CA GLY A 2 21.36 -18.56 9.18
C GLY A 2 21.28 -17.22 9.91
N VAL A 3 21.56 -16.12 9.21
CA VAL A 3 21.31 -14.76 9.67
C VAL A 3 20.07 -14.20 8.99
N CYS A 4 19.40 -13.26 9.65
CA CYS A 4 18.27 -12.55 9.08
C CYS A 4 18.76 -11.57 8.01
N PHE A 5 18.18 -11.63 6.81
CA PHE A 5 18.52 -10.74 5.71
C PHE A 5 18.44 -9.24 6.03
N LEU A 6 17.55 -8.83 6.95
CA LEU A 6 17.30 -7.40 7.24
C LEU A 6 18.01 -6.84 8.47
N TYR A 7 18.34 -7.68 9.45
CA TYR A 7 18.85 -7.21 10.76
C TYR A 7 20.12 -7.96 11.21
N ASP A 8 20.67 -8.84 10.37
CA ASP A 8 21.83 -9.70 10.67
C ASP A 8 21.71 -10.52 11.98
N THR A 9 20.51 -10.63 12.54
CA THR A 9 20.26 -11.38 13.77
C THR A 9 20.31 -12.87 13.47
N LYS A 10 20.94 -13.65 14.36
CA LYS A 10 20.93 -15.12 14.27
C LYS A 10 19.51 -15.67 14.27
N LEU A 11 19.20 -16.50 13.28
CA LEU A 11 17.92 -17.19 13.18
C LEU A 11 17.98 -18.51 13.96
N TYR A 12 17.03 -18.68 14.88
CA TYR A 12 16.80 -19.93 15.61
C TYR A 12 15.41 -20.48 15.25
N GLY A 13 15.33 -21.74 14.82
CA GLY A 13 14.06 -22.40 14.50
C GLY A 13 13.51 -22.10 13.10
N GLU A 14 12.18 -21.98 12.99
CA GLU A 14 11.44 -21.74 11.75
C GLU A 14 11.95 -20.52 10.99
N ARG A 15 12.17 -20.71 9.69
CA ARG A 15 12.72 -19.69 8.81
C ARG A 15 11.74 -19.41 7.68
N ILE A 16 11.57 -18.13 7.38
CA ILE A 16 10.72 -17.69 6.27
C ILE A 16 11.64 -17.29 5.13
N LEU A 17 11.54 -18.00 4.00
CA LEU A 17 12.36 -17.74 2.81
C LEU A 17 11.96 -16.43 2.16
N VAL A 18 12.90 -15.52 1.93
CA VAL A 18 12.62 -14.20 1.33
C VAL A 18 11.95 -14.34 -0.03
N GLY A 19 12.49 -15.20 -0.90
CA GLY A 19 12.07 -15.31 -2.30
C GLY A 19 10.85 -16.19 -2.57
N SER A 20 10.38 -16.96 -1.58
CA SER A 20 9.24 -17.89 -1.76
C SER A 20 8.07 -17.61 -0.82
N SER A 21 8.21 -16.66 0.10
CA SER A 21 7.14 -16.28 1.00
C SER A 21 6.37 -15.08 0.44
N ILE A 22 5.06 -15.27 0.37
CA ILE A 22 4.09 -14.24 -0.03
C ILE A 22 3.60 -13.57 1.27
N THR A 23 3.19 -12.30 1.23
CA THR A 23 2.42 -11.69 2.32
C THR A 23 0.98 -12.24 2.31
N PRO A 24 0.58 -13.15 3.24
CA PRO A 24 -0.70 -13.85 3.24
C PRO A 24 -2.01 -13.05 3.29
N ARG A 25 -2.05 -11.72 3.44
CA ARG A 25 -3.30 -11.06 3.90
C ARG A 25 -3.89 -9.93 3.06
N HIS A 26 -3.11 -9.01 2.47
CA HIS A 26 -3.72 -7.85 1.80
C HIS A 26 -3.28 -7.66 0.35
N SER A 27 -1.98 -7.69 0.06
CA SER A 27 -1.51 -7.49 -1.33
C SER A 27 -1.25 -8.77 -2.12
N ASN A 28 -1.08 -9.94 -1.46
CA ASN A 28 -0.60 -11.18 -2.09
C ASN A 28 0.73 -11.01 -2.86
N VAL A 29 1.56 -10.07 -2.41
CA VAL A 29 2.83 -9.72 -3.05
C VAL A 29 3.98 -10.52 -2.38
N PRO A 30 5.01 -10.95 -3.13
CA PRO A 30 6.20 -11.55 -2.54
C PRO A 30 6.84 -10.64 -1.49
N ASN A 31 7.33 -11.21 -0.39
CA ASN A 31 8.05 -10.43 0.64
C ASN A 31 9.25 -9.67 0.06
N MET A 32 9.86 -10.18 -1.00
CA MET A 32 10.91 -9.49 -1.76
C MET A 32 10.44 -8.13 -2.30
N GLU A 33 9.28 -8.08 -2.94
CA GLU A 33 8.75 -6.83 -3.50
C GLU A 33 8.44 -5.81 -2.40
N LYS A 34 7.88 -6.25 -1.27
CA LYS A 34 7.66 -5.37 -0.10
C LYS A 34 8.95 -4.80 0.51
N ILE A 35 10.03 -5.56 0.46
CA ILE A 35 11.36 -5.10 0.88
C ILE A 35 11.92 -4.08 -0.12
N VAL A 36 11.78 -4.34 -1.43
CA VAL A 36 12.18 -3.39 -2.48
C VAL A 36 11.42 -2.07 -2.32
N GLU A 37 10.10 -2.13 -2.15
CA GLU A 37 9.26 -0.95 -1.87
C GLU A 37 9.67 -0.20 -0.60
N LEU A 38 10.19 -0.89 0.42
CA LEU A 38 10.62 -0.27 1.67
C LEU A 38 11.96 0.48 1.52
N ILE A 39 12.91 -0.11 0.80
CA ILE A 39 14.25 0.45 0.62
C ILE A 39 14.21 1.58 -0.44
N GLY A 40 13.32 1.46 -1.41
CA GLY A 40 13.09 2.44 -2.48
C GLY A 40 14.01 2.26 -3.69
N ASP A 41 13.69 2.98 -4.76
CA ASP A 41 14.22 2.76 -6.11
C ASP A 41 15.72 3.03 -6.30
N LYS A 42 16.38 3.60 -5.29
CA LYS A 42 17.81 3.94 -5.34
C LYS A 42 18.72 2.74 -5.05
N PHE A 43 18.14 1.62 -4.64
CA PHE A 43 18.88 0.45 -4.19
C PHE A 43 18.43 -0.81 -4.93
N VAL A 44 19.39 -1.70 -5.18
CA VAL A 44 19.12 -3.02 -5.74
C VAL A 44 19.14 -4.04 -4.62
N VAL A 45 18.07 -4.82 -4.50
CA VAL A 45 17.98 -5.91 -3.52
C VAL A 45 18.34 -7.21 -4.22
N ILE A 46 19.46 -7.81 -3.84
CA ILE A 46 19.89 -9.12 -4.36
C ILE A 46 19.51 -10.17 -3.32
N VAL A 47 18.67 -11.12 -3.71
CA VAL A 47 18.20 -12.21 -2.84
C VAL A 47 18.62 -13.54 -3.42
N THR A 48 19.17 -14.39 -2.58
CA THR A 48 19.53 -15.78 -2.87
C THR A 48 18.47 -16.72 -2.29
N PRO A 49 18.31 -17.94 -2.83
CA PRO A 49 17.39 -18.95 -2.26
C PRO A 49 17.74 -19.36 -0.81
N ALA A 50 18.94 -19.02 -0.33
CA ALA A 50 19.38 -19.28 1.03
C ALA A 50 19.04 -18.13 2.00
N ASP A 51 18.46 -17.03 1.52
CA ASP A 51 18.13 -15.88 2.35
C ASP A 51 16.80 -16.08 3.10
N HIS A 52 16.87 -15.77 4.39
CA HIS A 52 15.77 -15.98 5.32
C HIS A 52 15.51 -14.71 6.12
N ILE A 53 14.26 -14.52 6.51
CA ILE A 53 13.82 -13.41 7.35
C ILE A 53 13.37 -13.95 8.71
N CYS A 54 13.63 -13.20 9.77
CA CYS A 54 13.15 -13.53 11.10
C CYS A 54 11.67 -13.19 11.27
N LYS A 55 10.98 -13.88 12.18
CA LYS A 55 9.55 -13.66 12.47
C LYS A 55 9.21 -12.19 12.77
N LYS A 56 10.10 -11.47 13.47
CA LYS A 56 9.90 -10.04 13.79
C LYS A 56 9.82 -9.19 12.52
N CYS A 57 10.73 -9.39 11.59
CA CYS A 57 10.73 -8.68 10.31
C CYS A 57 9.51 -9.02 9.48
N THR A 58 9.12 -10.29 9.43
CA THR A 58 7.89 -10.70 8.75
C THR A 58 6.66 -10.03 9.37
N SER A 59 6.59 -9.94 10.70
CA SER A 59 5.53 -9.17 11.40
C SER A 59 5.53 -7.70 10.99
N LEU A 60 6.70 -7.06 10.90
CA LEU A 60 6.81 -5.66 10.47
C LEU A 60 6.37 -5.46 9.01
N LEU A 61 6.74 -6.39 8.12
CA LEU A 61 6.26 -6.38 6.73
C LEU A 61 4.74 -6.51 6.66
N PHE A 62 4.13 -7.34 7.50
CA PHE A 62 2.68 -7.45 7.59
C PHE A 62 2.00 -6.15 8.05
N HIS A 63 2.51 -5.55 9.13
CA HIS A 63 1.95 -4.29 9.62
C HIS A 63 2.07 -3.16 8.59
N LYS A 64 3.17 -3.14 7.82
CA LYS A 64 3.32 -2.20 6.71
C LYS A 64 2.26 -2.45 5.62
N ASP A 65 2.07 -3.70 5.18
CA ASP A 65 1.08 -4.06 4.15
C ASP A 65 -0.35 -3.68 4.56
N GLU A 66 -0.71 -3.91 5.82
CA GLU A 66 -2.00 -3.50 6.39
C GLU A 66 -2.18 -1.97 6.36
N LEU A 67 -1.16 -1.23 6.83
CA LEU A 67 -1.22 0.24 6.86
C LEU A 67 -1.29 0.87 5.47
N GLU A 68 -0.59 0.31 4.47
CA GLU A 68 -0.68 0.75 3.08
C GLU A 68 -2.09 0.58 2.51
N ASN A 69 -2.74 -0.53 2.83
CA ASN A 69 -4.11 -0.78 2.43
C ASN A 69 -5.10 0.20 3.12
N ASP A 70 -4.93 0.45 4.41
CA ASP A 70 -5.76 1.41 5.15
C ASP A 70 -5.63 2.83 4.58
N LEU A 71 -4.40 3.26 4.28
CA LEU A 71 -4.16 4.56 3.64
C LEU A 71 -4.84 4.65 2.27
N LYS A 72 -4.83 3.56 1.49
CA LYS A 72 -5.53 3.50 0.19
C LYS A 72 -7.04 3.66 0.36
N LEU A 73 -7.64 3.02 1.37
CA LEU A 73 -9.06 3.17 1.68
C LEU A 73 -9.42 4.61 2.08
N VAL A 74 -8.62 5.21 2.97
CA VAL A 74 -8.82 6.60 3.41
C VAL A 74 -8.70 7.58 2.23
N LYS A 75 -7.68 7.39 1.38
CA LYS A 75 -7.50 8.20 0.16
C LYS A 75 -8.70 8.10 -0.78
N ASN A 76 -9.22 6.88 -1.00
CA ASN A 76 -10.39 6.67 -1.84
C ASN A 76 -11.64 7.32 -1.25
N ALA A 77 -11.85 7.22 0.07
CA ALA A 77 -12.97 7.88 0.75
C ALA A 77 -12.90 9.41 0.62
N MET A 78 -11.71 10.00 0.77
CA MET A 78 -11.51 11.45 0.57
C MET A 78 -11.80 11.87 -0.87
N LEU A 79 -11.30 11.11 -1.85
CA LEU A 79 -11.57 11.38 -3.27
C LEU A 79 -13.07 11.32 -3.58
N LEU A 80 -13.78 10.30 -3.09
CA LEU A 80 -15.23 10.18 -3.24
C LEU A 80 -15.97 11.38 -2.65
N TYR A 81 -15.54 11.86 -1.48
CA TYR A 81 -16.13 13.05 -0.87
C TYR A 81 -15.92 14.30 -1.74
N ILE A 82 -14.71 14.49 -2.27
CA ILE A 82 -14.39 15.61 -3.17
C ILE A 82 -15.22 15.52 -4.46
N TYR A 83 -15.29 14.35 -5.09
CA TYR A 83 -16.08 14.16 -6.31
C TYR A 83 -17.56 14.41 -6.08
N LYS A 84 -18.13 13.93 -4.96
CA LYS A 84 -19.54 14.15 -4.62
C LYS A 84 -19.84 15.64 -4.45
N ARG A 85 -18.98 16.35 -3.72
CA ARG A 85 -19.08 17.82 -3.56
C ARG A 85 -19.04 18.52 -4.91
N ASN A 86 -18.05 18.19 -5.75
CA ASN A 86 -17.91 18.80 -7.07
C ASN A 86 -19.13 18.53 -7.97
N MET A 87 -19.75 17.36 -7.85
CA MET A 87 -20.96 17.02 -8.59
C MET A 87 -22.17 17.85 -8.13
N GLU A 88 -22.34 18.07 -6.83
CA GLU A 88 -23.39 18.94 -6.27
C GLU A 88 -23.21 20.41 -6.72
N TYR A 89 -21.99 20.95 -6.70
CA TYR A 89 -21.71 22.30 -7.21
C TYR A 89 -21.99 22.43 -8.72
N CYS A 90 -21.65 21.43 -9.52
CA CYS A 90 -21.96 21.42 -10.96
C CYS A 90 -23.47 21.43 -11.23
N LEU A 91 -24.26 20.67 -10.45
CA LEU A 91 -25.73 20.70 -10.51
C LEU A 91 -26.29 22.08 -10.16
N LEU A 92 -25.76 22.71 -9.12
CA LEU A 92 -26.19 24.05 -8.69
C LEU A 92 -25.86 25.13 -9.73
N ILE A 93 -24.65 25.09 -10.32
CA ILE A 93 -24.25 25.99 -11.40
C ILE A 93 -25.11 25.76 -12.65
N GLY A 94 -25.43 24.51 -12.97
CA GLY A 94 -26.34 24.16 -14.07
C GLY A 94 -27.74 24.74 -13.86
N LEU A 95 -28.33 24.55 -12.68
CA LEU A 95 -29.63 25.11 -12.31
C LEU A 95 -29.63 26.65 -12.33
N LEU A 96 -28.58 27.30 -11.81
CA LEU A 96 -28.41 28.76 -11.89
C LEU A 96 -28.35 29.28 -13.33
N ARG A 97 -27.70 28.54 -14.23
CA ARG A 97 -27.69 28.87 -15.67
C ARG A 97 -29.08 28.73 -16.29
N ILE A 98 -29.80 27.65 -16.00
CA ILE A 98 -31.16 27.44 -16.50
C ILE A 98 -32.11 28.54 -16.00
N LEU A 99 -32.05 28.89 -14.71
CA LEU A 99 -32.85 29.97 -14.12
C LEU A 99 -32.54 31.34 -14.72
N ARG A 100 -31.27 31.64 -15.01
CA ARG A 100 -30.89 32.88 -15.71
C ARG A 100 -31.43 32.94 -17.15
N LEU A 101 -31.48 31.80 -17.84
CA LEU A 101 -32.02 31.73 -19.20
C LEU A 101 -33.55 31.87 -19.19
N SER A 102 -34.26 31.38 -18.18
CA SER A 102 -35.72 31.49 -18.09
C SER A 102 -36.23 32.86 -17.62
N MET A 103 -35.40 33.65 -16.92
CA MET A 103 -35.75 35.01 -16.49
C MET A 103 -35.30 36.10 -17.47
N GLY A 104 -34.64 35.73 -18.57
CA GLY A 104 -34.13 36.64 -19.60
C GLY A 104 -35.03 36.82 -20.83
N THR A 105 -36.29 36.38 -20.75
CA THR A 105 -37.33 36.56 -21.79
C THR A 105 -38.51 37.35 -21.26
#